data_AF-A0A7Y3FK93-F1
#
_entry.id   AF-A0A7Y3FK93-F1
#
_cell.length_a   1.000
_cell.length_b   1.000
_cell.length_c   1.000
_cell.angle_alpha   90.00
_cell.angle_beta   90.00
_cell.angle_gamma   90.00
#
_symmetry.space_group_name_H-M   'P 1'
#
loop_
_entity.id
_entity.type
_entity.pdbx_description
1 polymer ?
#
loop_
_entity_poly.entity_id
_entity_poly.type
_entity_poly.pdbx_seq_one_letter_code
_entity_poly.pdbx_strand_id
1 'polypeptide(L)'
;MRLNPSWLTGLALISIVASMGCTSEEPYTHPELIAENAFEDTIPDSAQYLEPDSFGSRLDDGSLQLLTKDDIPRELAEAEMELEELKQLASDLYSDRMDVLARHTVEPNDTHPDFAPLLDGNWRFQVDDEMAVQLSGVRYAYQELVESTQRFRTKENQLAVYTEFFARLDPAYIVERNLPDKGEATDLSYEEVFELNRVIAEDWGAFRGLAAGAKPPGYPTGKEDEEGYGGGVDEAMYPVRTGIGDQVDFPLKWYDTSIKQQGGRGSCVAFAVTAAVELTIARDQGRWVNLSEQMLYNRAKQVWEGSNYGDNYSLATMLFRMIGYRYSFEASWDYNTSRQRVEFDYGQLYLYSCWADTMATPYSGEHCSDTNHQASMFTTTVGGLSFTAFVNPETDVLPDAGFGTGIGSGIYDPGVVGTFWAIAMLRLDVPVMISFTMPVVGLSGALVGQSEGIVQHLAFEPAGTGGHAMLLIGFVPNAELPPGTPPSPGVGYFIAKNSWGYGYGDGGYVYLPDLWVQRWARGLYTLSGVY
;
A
#
# COMPACT_ATOMS: atom_id res chain seq x y z
N MET A 1 84.84 -26.12 61.81
CA MET A 1 84.65 -24.97 62.72
C MET A 1 83.28 -24.38 62.40
N ARG A 2 82.35 -24.43 63.36
CA ARG A 2 81.17 -23.56 63.62
C ARG A 2 80.49 -22.84 62.42
N LEU A 3 79.18 -22.69 62.25
CA LEU A 3 77.88 -22.98 62.91
C LEU A 3 76.84 -22.47 61.87
N ASN A 4 75.92 -23.28 61.32
CA ASN A 4 74.50 -23.50 61.70
C ASN A 4 73.48 -22.43 61.18
N PRO A 5 72.13 -22.65 61.17
CA PRO A 5 71.37 -23.28 60.06
C PRO A 5 70.08 -22.52 59.68
N SER A 6 69.34 -22.98 58.66
CA SER A 6 67.86 -22.90 58.64
C SER A 6 67.26 -23.78 57.55
N TRP A 7 66.09 -24.31 57.88
CA TRP A 7 65.39 -25.42 57.28
C TRP A 7 64.55 -24.97 56.09
N LEU A 8 64.29 -25.87 55.12
CA LEU A 8 62.94 -26.19 54.62
C LEU A 8 63.02 -27.22 53.50
N THR A 9 62.24 -28.27 53.68
CA THR A 9 61.99 -29.42 52.80
C THR A 9 61.35 -28.98 51.47
N GLY A 10 61.99 -29.28 50.35
CA GLY A 10 61.44 -29.09 49.00
C GLY A 10 60.43 -30.19 48.66
N LEU A 11 59.15 -29.84 48.63
CA LEU A 11 58.10 -30.59 47.92
C LEU A 11 58.22 -30.25 46.43
N ALA A 12 58.43 -31.27 45.60
CA ALA A 12 58.37 -31.15 44.15
C ALA A 12 56.92 -30.90 43.71
N LEU A 13 56.60 -29.64 43.42
CA LEU A 13 55.39 -29.26 42.70
C LEU A 13 55.68 -29.39 41.19
N ILE A 14 55.03 -30.38 40.57
CA ILE A 14 54.93 -30.49 39.12
C ILE A 14 54.06 -29.31 38.66
N SER A 15 54.70 -28.27 38.14
CA SER A 15 54.00 -27.21 37.42
C SER A 15 53.58 -27.75 36.07
N ILE A 16 52.31 -28.14 35.95
CA ILE A 16 51.64 -28.24 34.66
C ILE A 16 51.56 -26.80 34.13
N VAL A 17 52.43 -26.48 33.17
CA VAL A 17 52.24 -25.30 32.32
C VAL A 17 51.04 -25.61 31.45
N ALA A 18 49.84 -25.23 31.91
CA ALA A 18 48.73 -25.03 31.01
C ALA A 18 49.13 -23.85 30.12
N SER A 19 49.58 -24.14 28.91
CA SER A 19 49.65 -23.15 27.85
C SER A 19 48.25 -22.58 27.68
N MET A 20 48.02 -21.39 28.22
CA MET A 20 47.02 -20.48 27.68
C MET A 20 47.50 -20.18 26.26
N GLY A 21 47.06 -21.01 25.32
CA GLY A 21 46.98 -20.58 23.94
C GLY A 21 45.97 -19.44 23.93
N CYS A 22 46.46 -18.20 23.96
CA CYS A 22 45.75 -17.13 23.29
C CYS A 22 45.66 -17.58 21.82
N THR A 23 44.58 -18.25 21.45
CA THR A 23 44.12 -18.16 20.07
C THR A 23 43.77 -16.70 19.89
N SER A 24 44.64 -15.94 19.23
CA SER A 24 44.15 -14.80 18.47
C SER A 24 43.14 -15.42 17.50
N GLU A 25 41.85 -15.30 17.81
CA GLU A 25 40.83 -15.47 16.78
C GLU A 25 41.30 -14.59 15.61
N GLU A 26 41.53 -15.21 14.45
CA GLU A 26 41.70 -14.39 13.26
C GLU A 26 40.46 -13.49 13.18
N PRO A 27 40.63 -12.17 12.93
CA PRO A 27 39.49 -11.28 12.89
C PRO A 27 38.49 -11.84 11.88
N TYR A 28 37.23 -11.98 12.28
CA TYR A 28 36.15 -12.42 11.39
C TYR A 28 36.22 -11.61 10.09
N THR A 29 36.34 -12.30 8.95
CA THR A 29 36.38 -11.66 7.63
C THR A 29 35.21 -12.16 6.79
N HIS A 30 34.25 -11.27 6.53
CA HIS A 30 33.22 -11.48 5.52
C HIS A 30 33.52 -10.56 4.32
N PRO A 31 33.37 -11.02 3.07
CA PRO A 31 33.79 -10.27 1.88
C PRO A 31 33.08 -8.93 1.71
N GLU A 32 31.87 -8.77 2.25
CA GLU A 32 31.11 -7.51 2.20
C GLU A 32 31.38 -6.58 3.39
N LEU A 33 32.05 -7.04 4.45
CA LEU A 33 32.37 -6.22 5.63
C LEU A 33 33.71 -5.49 5.44
N ILE A 34 33.76 -4.66 4.41
CA ILE A 34 34.92 -3.86 3.98
C ILE A 34 34.70 -2.37 4.24
N ALA A 35 35.77 -1.58 4.27
CA ALA A 35 35.71 -0.15 4.61
C ALA A 35 34.76 0.65 3.72
N GLU A 36 34.61 0.25 2.47
CA GLU A 36 33.73 0.88 1.49
C GLU A 36 32.24 0.73 1.85
N ASN A 37 31.87 -0.37 2.53
CA ASN A 37 30.50 -0.67 2.93
C ASN A 37 30.22 -0.30 4.40
N ALA A 38 31.21 0.25 5.10
CA ALA A 38 31.02 0.64 6.50
C ALA A 38 30.00 1.79 6.61
N PHE A 39 29.13 1.69 7.61
CA PHE A 39 28.19 2.73 7.96
C PHE A 39 28.94 3.82 8.74
N GLU A 40 29.15 4.97 8.11
CA GLU A 40 29.97 6.07 8.64
C GLU A 40 29.18 7.00 9.60
N ASP A 41 27.85 6.92 9.58
CA ASP A 41 26.96 7.72 10.41
C ASP A 41 26.70 7.11 11.79
N THR A 42 26.02 7.87 12.65
CA THR A 42 25.59 7.36 13.96
C THR A 42 24.64 6.19 13.73
N ILE A 43 24.97 5.03 14.30
CA ILE A 43 24.12 3.83 14.28
C ILE A 43 22.71 4.24 14.71
N PRO A 44 21.66 3.96 13.91
CA PRO A 44 20.30 4.31 14.28
C PRO A 44 19.91 3.70 15.62
N ASP A 45 19.23 4.46 16.48
CA ASP A 45 18.80 3.98 17.81
C ASP A 45 17.89 2.74 17.73
N SER A 46 17.28 2.49 16.57
CA SER A 46 16.46 1.31 16.28
C SER A 46 17.27 0.04 15.93
N ALA A 47 18.58 0.15 15.71
CA ALA A 47 19.42 -0.97 15.32
C ALA A 47 19.81 -1.87 16.50
N GLN A 48 19.60 -3.18 16.36
CA GLN A 48 20.00 -4.17 17.35
C GLN A 48 21.41 -4.70 17.06
N TYR A 49 22.24 -4.86 18.09
CA TYR A 49 23.59 -5.40 17.90
C TYR A 49 23.58 -6.91 17.64
N LEU A 50 24.38 -7.36 16.67
CA LEU A 50 24.74 -8.76 16.44
C LEU A 50 26.26 -8.94 16.48
N GLU A 51 26.71 -10.05 17.05
CA GLU A 51 28.10 -10.47 16.98
C GLU A 51 28.53 -10.67 15.51
N PRO A 52 29.78 -10.33 15.13
CA PRO A 52 30.25 -10.37 13.74
C PRO A 52 29.96 -11.67 12.99
N ASP A 53 30.22 -12.82 13.62
CA ASP A 53 29.98 -14.14 13.04
C ASP A 53 28.49 -14.36 12.72
N SER A 54 27.60 -13.91 13.61
CA SER A 54 26.16 -14.04 13.42
C SER A 54 25.65 -13.09 12.35
N PHE A 55 26.17 -11.86 12.32
CA PHE A 55 25.82 -10.87 11.32
C PHE A 55 26.22 -11.34 9.93
N GLY A 56 27.47 -11.77 9.74
CA GLY A 56 27.92 -12.20 8.44
C GLY A 56 27.38 -13.57 8.02
N SER A 57 27.10 -14.50 8.95
CA SER A 57 26.35 -15.72 8.60
C SER A 57 24.96 -15.40 8.04
N ARG A 58 24.33 -14.32 8.51
CA ARG A 58 23.03 -13.86 8.01
C ARG A 58 23.12 -13.06 6.70
N LEU A 59 24.27 -12.47 6.40
CA LEU A 59 24.55 -11.97 5.04
C LEU A 59 24.70 -13.15 4.07
N ASP A 60 25.47 -14.18 4.45
CA ASP A 60 25.72 -15.37 3.64
C ASP A 60 24.44 -16.14 3.28
N ASP A 61 23.48 -16.24 4.21
CA ASP A 61 22.19 -16.89 3.96
C ASP A 61 21.11 -15.97 3.35
N GLY A 62 21.46 -14.70 3.13
CA GLY A 62 20.60 -13.68 2.54
C GLY A 62 19.53 -13.12 3.48
N SER A 63 19.56 -13.47 4.78
CA SER A 63 18.58 -12.97 5.76
C SER A 63 18.83 -11.57 6.28
N LEU A 64 20.00 -11.01 5.97
CA LEU A 64 20.31 -9.60 6.12
C LEU A 64 20.70 -9.01 4.77
N GLN A 65 20.17 -7.82 4.47
CA GLN A 65 20.58 -6.98 3.36
C GLN A 65 21.41 -5.82 3.89
N LEU A 66 22.69 -5.76 3.52
CA LEU A 66 23.62 -4.74 3.96
C LEU A 66 23.20 -3.34 3.46
N LEU A 67 23.19 -2.37 4.38
CA LEU A 67 23.04 -0.96 4.07
C LEU A 67 24.42 -0.34 3.90
N THR A 68 24.64 0.28 2.75
CA THR A 68 25.88 0.92 2.35
C THR A 68 25.70 2.43 2.23
N LYS A 69 26.79 3.19 2.32
CA LYS A 69 26.75 4.65 2.14
C LYS A 69 26.33 5.11 0.74
N ASP A 70 26.44 4.22 -0.25
CA ASP A 70 26.11 4.52 -1.64
C ASP A 70 24.63 4.29 -1.94
N ASP A 71 23.87 3.66 -1.03
CA ASP A 71 22.45 3.36 -1.26
C ASP A 71 21.59 4.62 -1.41
N ILE A 72 21.73 5.60 -0.52
CA ILE A 72 20.94 6.83 -0.58
C ILE A 72 21.19 7.62 -1.89
N PRO A 73 22.44 7.95 -2.28
CA PRO A 73 22.69 8.63 -3.55
C PRO A 73 22.23 7.83 -4.78
N ARG A 74 22.32 6.50 -4.73
CA ARG A 74 21.87 5.62 -5.81
C ARG A 74 20.35 5.65 -5.96
N GLU A 75 19.61 5.47 -4.86
CA GLU A 75 18.14 5.51 -4.84
C GLU A 75 17.60 6.86 -5.36
N LEU A 76 18.25 7.96 -4.99
CA LEU A 76 17.96 9.30 -5.51
C LEU A 76 18.11 9.40 -7.03
N ALA A 77 19.25 8.96 -7.55
CA ALA A 77 19.53 9.02 -8.98
C ALA A 77 18.56 8.12 -9.78
N GLU A 78 18.24 6.94 -9.25
CA GLU A 78 17.26 6.02 -9.84
C GLU A 78 15.86 6.67 -9.91
N ALA A 79 15.40 7.29 -8.83
CA ALA A 79 14.08 7.95 -8.78
C ALA A 79 13.98 9.15 -9.74
N GLU A 80 15.04 9.95 -9.88
CA GLU A 80 15.08 11.06 -10.85
C GLU A 80 15.04 10.56 -12.30
N MET A 81 15.81 9.52 -12.62
CA MET A 81 15.84 8.92 -13.96
C MET A 81 14.49 8.30 -14.33
N GLU A 82 13.87 7.58 -13.40
CA GLU A 82 12.58 6.95 -13.62
C GLU A 82 11.47 7.97 -13.89
N LEU A 83 11.44 9.09 -13.15
CA LEU A 83 10.46 10.15 -13.40
C LEU A 83 10.57 10.72 -14.82
N GLU A 84 11.78 10.90 -15.34
CA GLU A 84 11.98 11.41 -16.71
C GLU A 84 11.55 10.38 -17.77
N GLU A 85 11.84 9.09 -17.54
CA GLU A 85 11.36 8.01 -18.40
C GLU A 85 9.82 7.96 -18.42
N LEU A 86 9.18 8.03 -17.25
CA LEU A 86 7.73 8.04 -17.12
C LEU A 86 7.08 9.24 -17.83
N LYS A 87 7.71 10.43 -17.76
CA LYS A 87 7.25 11.62 -18.52
C LYS A 87 7.29 11.39 -20.02
N GLN A 88 8.38 10.81 -20.52
CA GLN A 88 8.53 10.49 -21.93
C GLN A 88 7.49 9.45 -22.38
N LEU A 89 7.34 8.35 -21.62
CA LEU A 89 6.34 7.31 -21.90
C LEU A 89 4.91 7.87 -21.91
N ALA A 90 4.56 8.72 -20.95
CA ALA A 90 3.24 9.35 -20.90
C ALA A 90 3.00 10.27 -22.10
N SER A 91 4.01 11.05 -22.49
CA SER A 91 3.96 11.89 -23.70
C SER A 91 3.74 11.06 -24.97
N ASP A 92 4.37 9.89 -25.07
CA ASP A 92 4.21 9.01 -26.23
C ASP A 92 2.81 8.38 -26.26
N LEU A 93 2.33 7.88 -25.12
CA LEU A 93 1.01 7.23 -24.98
C LEU A 93 -0.17 8.17 -25.24
N TYR A 94 -0.01 9.46 -24.94
CA TYR A 94 -1.03 10.51 -25.06
C TYR A 94 -0.68 11.58 -26.11
N SER A 95 0.20 11.25 -27.06
CA SER A 95 0.66 12.18 -28.10
C SER A 95 -0.47 12.82 -28.92
N ASP A 96 -1.62 12.14 -29.07
CA ASP A 96 -2.84 12.62 -29.73
C ASP A 96 -3.90 13.20 -28.76
N ARG A 97 -3.67 13.09 -27.45
CA ARG A 97 -4.57 13.45 -26.35
C ARG A 97 -3.84 14.17 -25.22
N MET A 98 -3.02 15.16 -25.57
CA MET A 98 -2.27 15.99 -24.61
C MET A 98 -3.17 16.71 -23.60
N ASP A 99 -4.44 16.93 -23.93
CA ASP A 99 -5.46 17.46 -23.01
C ASP A 99 -5.74 16.51 -21.84
N VAL A 100 -5.69 15.20 -22.09
CA VAL A 100 -5.85 14.15 -21.06
C VAL A 100 -4.60 14.10 -20.20
N LEU A 101 -3.42 14.06 -20.83
CA LEU A 101 -2.14 14.05 -20.10
C LEU A 101 -2.06 15.22 -19.13
N ALA A 102 -2.20 16.45 -19.65
CA ALA A 102 -2.10 17.68 -18.86
C ALA A 102 -3.11 17.74 -17.70
N ARG A 103 -4.28 17.09 -17.83
CA ARG A 103 -5.29 17.03 -16.78
C ARG A 103 -4.92 16.09 -15.64
N HIS A 104 -4.25 14.97 -15.94
CA HIS A 104 -3.98 13.90 -14.96
C HIS A 104 -2.59 14.00 -14.32
N THR A 105 -1.70 14.79 -14.92
CA THR A 105 -0.33 15.05 -14.44
C THR A 105 -0.13 16.48 -13.97
N VAL A 106 -1.21 17.13 -13.50
CA VAL A 106 -1.13 18.45 -12.88
C VAL A 106 -0.17 18.36 -11.69
N GLU A 107 0.83 19.24 -11.69
CA GLU A 107 1.77 19.30 -10.58
C GLU A 107 1.09 19.86 -9.32
N PRO A 108 1.31 19.21 -8.17
CA PRO A 108 1.02 19.78 -6.87
C PRO A 108 1.60 21.20 -6.70
N ASN A 109 0.92 22.07 -5.98
CA ASN A 109 1.46 23.38 -5.56
C ASN A 109 1.12 23.66 -4.09
N ASP A 110 1.94 24.49 -3.45
CA ASP A 110 1.88 24.85 -2.03
C ASP A 110 0.95 26.04 -1.73
N THR A 111 0.02 26.36 -2.64
CA THR A 111 -0.81 27.57 -2.52
C THR A 111 -1.90 27.45 -1.45
N HIS A 112 -2.14 26.25 -0.92
CA HIS A 112 -3.11 25.98 0.14
C HIS A 112 -2.42 25.83 1.51
N PRO A 113 -2.89 26.50 2.57
CA PRO A 113 -2.22 26.49 3.88
C PRO A 113 -2.12 25.09 4.52
N ASP A 114 -3.08 24.21 4.22
CA ASP A 114 -3.11 22.84 4.72
C ASP A 114 -2.24 21.87 3.90
N PHE A 115 -1.47 22.37 2.94
CA PHE A 115 -0.70 21.55 2.01
C PHE A 115 0.76 21.99 1.93
N ALA A 116 1.68 21.08 2.21
CA ALA A 116 3.11 21.37 2.25
C ALA A 116 3.94 20.29 1.54
N PRO A 117 5.00 20.66 0.81
CA PRO A 117 5.90 19.69 0.20
C PRO A 117 6.72 18.95 1.26
N LEU A 118 7.02 17.68 0.99
CA LEU A 118 7.97 16.84 1.73
C LEU A 118 9.27 16.71 0.93
N LEU A 119 10.34 16.28 1.59
CA LEU A 119 11.68 16.22 0.99
C LEU A 119 11.84 15.07 -0.01
N ASP A 120 10.97 14.07 0.08
CA ASP A 120 10.90 12.93 -0.84
C ASP A 120 10.07 13.22 -2.11
N GLY A 121 9.66 14.48 -2.34
CA GLY A 121 8.84 14.90 -3.47
C GLY A 121 7.34 14.59 -3.30
N ASN A 122 6.94 14.05 -2.15
CA ASN A 122 5.56 13.85 -1.77
C ASN A 122 5.04 15.07 -1.00
N TRP A 123 3.82 14.96 -0.48
CA TRP A 123 3.13 16.10 0.10
C TRP A 123 2.45 15.73 1.42
N ARG A 124 2.51 16.63 2.38
CA ARG A 124 1.73 16.56 3.61
C ARG A 124 0.43 17.32 3.42
N PHE A 125 -0.67 16.67 3.76
CA PHE A 125 -1.99 17.28 3.82
C PHE A 125 -2.49 17.27 5.27
N GLN A 126 -2.74 18.46 5.82
CA GLN A 126 -3.36 18.64 7.12
C GLN A 126 -4.88 18.51 6.97
N VAL A 127 -5.47 17.49 7.58
CA VAL A 127 -6.91 17.22 7.45
C VAL A 127 -7.71 17.99 8.51
N ASP A 128 -7.19 18.03 9.73
CA ASP A 128 -7.66 18.82 10.87
C ASP A 128 -6.51 19.03 11.87
N ASP A 129 -6.75 19.59 13.07
CA ASP A 129 -5.70 19.89 14.04
C ASP A 129 -4.98 18.65 14.61
N GLU A 130 -5.59 17.46 14.50
CA GLU A 130 -5.09 16.20 15.08
C GLU A 130 -4.59 15.23 14.01
N MET A 131 -4.99 15.39 12.75
CA MET A 131 -4.67 14.48 11.65
C MET A 131 -3.95 15.16 10.47
N ALA A 132 -2.79 14.59 10.13
CA ALA A 132 -2.08 14.86 8.88
C ALA A 132 -1.81 13.54 8.15
N VAL A 133 -1.92 13.57 6.82
CA VAL A 133 -1.67 12.42 5.94
C VAL A 133 -0.66 12.79 4.86
N GLN A 134 0.03 11.78 4.33
CA GLN A 134 0.93 11.96 3.20
C GLN A 134 0.24 11.56 1.89
N LEU A 135 0.27 12.47 0.92
CA LEU A 135 -0.20 12.28 -0.45
C LEU A 135 0.98 12.14 -1.40
N SER A 136 0.80 11.38 -2.46
CA SER A 136 1.88 11.07 -3.40
C SER A 136 2.23 12.24 -4.32
N GLY A 137 3.51 12.34 -4.69
CA GLY A 137 4.01 13.37 -5.59
C GLY A 137 3.74 13.13 -7.08
N VAL A 138 4.48 13.87 -7.91
CA VAL A 138 4.34 13.84 -9.37
C VAL A 138 4.76 12.49 -9.98
N ARG A 139 5.74 11.78 -9.40
CA ARG A 139 6.17 10.45 -9.88
C ARG A 139 5.01 9.47 -9.91
N TYR A 140 4.28 9.36 -8.80
CA TYR A 140 3.06 8.56 -8.70
C TYR A 140 2.02 8.92 -9.77
N ALA A 141 1.87 10.22 -10.07
CA ALA A 141 0.91 10.66 -11.08
C ALA A 141 1.21 10.11 -12.48
N TYR A 142 2.46 10.19 -12.92
CA TYR A 142 2.88 9.67 -14.21
C TYR A 142 2.88 8.14 -14.22
N GLN A 143 3.38 7.52 -13.14
CA GLN A 143 3.49 6.07 -13.04
C GLN A 143 2.12 5.39 -13.17
N GLU A 144 1.12 5.82 -12.38
CA GLU A 144 -0.24 5.27 -12.44
C GLU A 144 -0.87 5.45 -13.83
N LEU A 145 -0.70 6.62 -14.43
CA LEU A 145 -1.29 6.91 -15.73
C LEU A 145 -0.68 6.03 -16.83
N VAL A 146 0.65 5.89 -16.85
CA VAL A 146 1.38 5.04 -17.80
C VAL A 146 1.00 3.58 -17.61
N GLU A 147 1.08 3.05 -16.39
CA GLU A 147 0.84 1.65 -16.08
C GLU A 147 -0.63 1.25 -16.34
N SER A 148 -1.59 2.07 -15.90
CA SER A 148 -3.02 1.83 -16.16
C SER A 148 -3.29 1.74 -17.66
N THR A 149 -2.75 2.69 -18.43
CA THR A 149 -2.96 2.80 -19.88
C THR A 149 -2.34 1.64 -20.65
N GLN A 150 -1.07 1.34 -20.36
CA GLN A 150 -0.36 0.24 -21.02
C GLN A 150 -1.07 -1.08 -20.76
N ARG A 151 -1.46 -1.35 -19.50
CA ARG A 151 -2.15 -2.57 -19.14
C ARG A 151 -3.52 -2.66 -19.80
N PHE A 152 -4.32 -1.60 -19.71
CA PHE A 152 -5.66 -1.54 -20.30
C PHE A 152 -5.65 -1.90 -21.78
N ARG A 153 -4.68 -1.40 -22.54
CA ARG A 153 -4.57 -1.59 -24.00
C ARG A 153 -4.03 -2.96 -24.45
N THR A 154 -3.86 -3.93 -23.54
CA THR A 154 -3.44 -5.29 -23.91
C THR A 154 -4.63 -6.24 -24.14
N LYS A 155 -4.54 -7.12 -25.14
CA LYS A 155 -5.56 -8.17 -25.38
C LYS A 155 -5.71 -9.09 -24.17
N GLU A 156 -4.60 -9.44 -23.52
CA GLU A 156 -4.62 -10.31 -22.33
C GLU A 156 -5.46 -9.70 -21.20
N ASN A 157 -5.25 -8.41 -20.89
CA ASN A 157 -6.05 -7.71 -19.90
C ASN A 157 -7.52 -7.62 -20.32
N GLN A 158 -7.82 -7.29 -21.58
CA GLN A 158 -9.20 -7.23 -22.07
C GLN A 158 -9.92 -8.58 -21.94
N LEU A 159 -9.23 -9.68 -22.22
CA LEU A 159 -9.78 -11.03 -22.04
C LEU A 159 -9.98 -11.38 -20.56
N ALA A 160 -9.10 -10.92 -19.67
CA ALA A 160 -9.26 -11.09 -18.23
C ALA A 160 -10.50 -10.34 -17.72
N VAL A 161 -10.69 -9.08 -18.14
CA VAL A 161 -11.90 -8.28 -17.83
C VAL A 161 -13.17 -8.96 -18.36
N TYR A 162 -13.14 -9.44 -19.61
CA TYR A 162 -14.26 -10.17 -20.20
C TYR A 162 -14.61 -11.43 -19.41
N THR A 163 -13.59 -12.20 -19.03
CA THR A 163 -13.76 -13.41 -18.22
C THR A 163 -14.42 -13.10 -16.87
N GLU A 164 -14.01 -12.00 -16.23
CA GLU A 164 -14.54 -11.57 -14.94
C GLU A 164 -16.01 -11.18 -15.03
N PHE A 165 -16.38 -10.42 -16.09
CA PHE A 165 -17.78 -10.12 -16.40
C PHE A 165 -18.57 -11.40 -16.68
N PHE A 166 -18.13 -12.21 -17.65
CA PHE A 166 -18.84 -13.41 -18.10
C PHE A 166 -19.15 -14.36 -16.95
N ALA A 167 -18.22 -14.54 -16.00
CA ALA A 167 -18.40 -15.40 -14.84
C ALA A 167 -19.55 -14.98 -13.90
N ARG A 168 -19.99 -13.72 -13.98
CA ARG A 168 -20.97 -13.10 -13.05
C ARG A 168 -22.26 -12.65 -13.72
N LEU A 169 -22.33 -12.68 -15.04
CA LEU A 169 -23.54 -12.33 -15.78
C LEU A 169 -24.62 -13.39 -15.61
N ASP A 170 -25.88 -12.94 -15.59
CA ASP A 170 -27.04 -13.85 -15.59
C ASP A 170 -27.03 -14.69 -16.89
N PRO A 171 -27.24 -16.03 -16.82
CA PRO A 171 -27.29 -16.88 -18.01
C PRO A 171 -28.28 -16.41 -19.08
N ALA A 172 -29.40 -15.80 -18.70
CA ALA A 172 -30.37 -15.25 -19.64
C ALA A 172 -29.80 -14.03 -20.38
N TYR A 173 -29.04 -13.17 -19.70
CA TYR A 173 -28.37 -12.03 -20.35
C TYR A 173 -27.31 -12.51 -21.35
N ILE A 174 -26.52 -13.54 -21.01
CA ILE A 174 -25.53 -14.16 -21.90
C ILE A 174 -26.20 -14.66 -23.19
N VAL A 175 -27.33 -15.36 -23.07
CA VAL A 175 -28.09 -15.88 -24.21
C VAL A 175 -28.73 -14.76 -25.03
N GLU A 176 -29.34 -13.77 -24.38
CA GLU A 176 -29.98 -12.62 -25.04
C GLU A 176 -28.98 -11.81 -25.88
N ARG A 177 -27.78 -11.58 -25.33
CA ARG A 177 -26.71 -10.82 -25.99
C ARG A 177 -25.82 -11.66 -26.90
N ASN A 178 -26.05 -12.98 -26.97
CA ASN A 178 -25.27 -13.92 -27.76
C ASN A 178 -23.75 -13.75 -27.50
N LEU A 179 -23.39 -13.70 -26.22
CA LEU A 179 -22.00 -13.52 -25.81
C LEU A 179 -21.20 -14.81 -26.04
N PRO A 180 -20.00 -14.74 -26.64
CA PRO A 180 -19.15 -15.91 -26.84
C PRO A 180 -18.72 -16.51 -25.51
N ASP A 181 -18.51 -17.83 -25.45
CA ASP A 181 -17.95 -18.40 -24.23
C ASP A 181 -16.47 -17.98 -24.05
N LYS A 182 -15.89 -18.32 -22.89
CA LYS A 182 -14.50 -17.95 -22.57
C LYS A 182 -13.50 -18.52 -23.59
N GLY A 183 -13.74 -19.72 -24.11
CA GLY A 183 -12.87 -20.36 -25.11
C GLY A 183 -12.96 -19.62 -26.45
N GLU A 184 -14.17 -19.36 -26.92
CA GLU A 184 -14.43 -18.61 -28.15
C GLU A 184 -13.84 -17.18 -28.08
N ALA A 185 -13.97 -16.51 -26.93
CA ALA A 185 -13.43 -15.17 -26.73
C ALA A 185 -11.89 -15.11 -26.83
N THR A 186 -11.18 -16.22 -26.58
CA THR A 186 -9.71 -16.23 -26.69
C THR A 186 -9.20 -16.08 -28.12
N ASP A 187 -10.01 -16.50 -29.11
CA ASP A 187 -9.66 -16.43 -30.53
C ASP A 187 -9.95 -15.06 -31.17
N LEU A 188 -10.73 -14.21 -30.49
CA LEU A 188 -11.10 -12.87 -30.95
C LEU A 188 -9.92 -11.88 -30.96
N SER A 189 -10.00 -10.82 -31.77
CA SER A 189 -9.03 -9.73 -31.77
C SER A 189 -9.13 -8.88 -30.50
N TYR A 190 -8.16 -7.99 -30.28
CA TYR A 190 -8.24 -7.00 -29.20
C TYR A 190 -9.52 -6.15 -29.31
N GLU A 191 -9.81 -5.64 -30.51
CA GLU A 191 -10.95 -4.77 -30.79
C GLU A 191 -12.28 -5.47 -30.55
N GLU A 192 -12.37 -6.75 -30.91
CA GLU A 192 -13.57 -7.56 -30.70
C GLU A 192 -13.83 -7.78 -29.20
N VAL A 193 -12.81 -8.14 -28.41
CA VAL A 193 -12.96 -8.32 -26.95
C VAL A 193 -13.22 -6.99 -26.25
N PHE A 194 -12.53 -5.92 -26.65
CA PHE A 194 -12.78 -4.57 -26.13
C PHE A 194 -14.24 -4.15 -26.35
N GLU A 195 -14.78 -4.41 -27.54
CA GLU A 195 -16.16 -4.08 -27.87
C GLU A 195 -17.16 -4.88 -27.05
N LEU A 196 -16.90 -6.17 -26.81
CA LEU A 196 -17.70 -6.99 -25.88
C LEU A 196 -17.71 -6.38 -24.47
N ASN A 197 -16.55 -6.04 -23.94
CA ASN A 197 -16.43 -5.41 -22.62
C ASN A 197 -17.17 -4.07 -22.56
N ARG A 198 -17.05 -3.25 -23.61
CA ARG A 198 -17.73 -1.94 -23.71
C ARG A 198 -19.25 -2.11 -23.67
N VAL A 199 -19.81 -3.01 -24.47
CA VAL A 199 -21.26 -3.27 -24.51
C VAL A 199 -21.77 -3.76 -23.14
N ILE A 200 -21.08 -4.72 -22.53
CA ILE A 200 -21.44 -5.23 -21.19
C ILE A 200 -21.40 -4.08 -20.18
N ALA A 201 -20.33 -3.29 -20.16
CA ALA A 201 -20.17 -2.22 -19.18
C ALA A 201 -21.21 -1.09 -19.35
N GLU A 202 -21.59 -0.74 -20.57
CA GLU A 202 -22.63 0.28 -20.83
C GLU A 202 -24.03 -0.18 -20.42
N ASP A 203 -24.27 -1.50 -20.41
CA ASP A 203 -25.51 -2.09 -19.92
C ASP A 203 -25.58 -2.29 -18.41
N TRP A 204 -24.71 -1.62 -17.63
CA TRP A 204 -24.65 -1.80 -16.17
C TRP A 204 -26.01 -1.71 -15.45
N GLY A 205 -26.98 -0.98 -16.01
CA GLY A 205 -28.35 -0.88 -15.47
C GLY A 205 -29.19 -2.15 -15.61
N ALA A 206 -28.76 -3.12 -16.42
CA ALA A 206 -29.38 -4.44 -16.56
C ALA A 206 -28.88 -5.45 -15.51
N PHE A 207 -27.79 -5.14 -14.80
CA PHE A 207 -27.23 -6.00 -13.76
C PHE A 207 -27.98 -5.85 -12.45
N ARG A 208 -27.50 -6.56 -11.43
CA ARG A 208 -28.12 -6.60 -10.10
C ARG A 208 -28.42 -5.18 -9.62
N GLY A 209 -29.63 -5.01 -9.06
CA GLY A 209 -30.02 -3.81 -8.34
C GLY A 209 -29.17 -3.60 -7.08
N LEU A 210 -29.57 -2.65 -6.25
CA LEU A 210 -28.85 -2.34 -5.01
C LEU A 210 -29.00 -3.38 -3.88
N ALA A 211 -29.67 -4.52 -4.10
CA ALA A 211 -29.89 -5.49 -3.03
C ALA A 211 -28.56 -6.15 -2.57
N ALA A 212 -28.12 -5.91 -1.34
CA ALA A 212 -27.02 -6.62 -0.68
C ALA A 212 -27.41 -8.04 -0.26
N GLY A 213 -28.71 -8.26 -0.02
CA GLY A 213 -29.22 -9.47 0.58
C GLY A 213 -29.13 -9.44 2.12
N ALA A 214 -29.44 -10.56 2.74
CA ALA A 214 -29.37 -10.67 4.20
C ALA A 214 -27.92 -10.59 4.67
N LYS A 215 -27.73 -9.96 5.84
CA LYS A 215 -26.47 -9.97 6.58
C LYS A 215 -25.96 -11.42 6.72
N PRO A 216 -24.77 -11.76 6.19
CA PRO A 216 -24.25 -13.11 6.24
C PRO A 216 -24.04 -13.63 7.67
N PRO A 217 -24.22 -14.94 7.92
CA PRO A 217 -23.82 -15.55 9.19
C PRO A 217 -22.33 -15.33 9.47
N GLY A 218 -21.98 -15.02 10.71
CA GLY A 218 -20.58 -14.79 11.10
C GLY A 218 -20.04 -13.40 10.77
N TYR A 219 -20.86 -12.51 10.20
CA TYR A 219 -20.47 -11.11 10.02
C TYR A 219 -20.07 -10.49 11.38
N PRO A 220 -18.87 -9.87 11.48
CA PRO A 220 -18.33 -9.31 12.70
C PRO A 220 -19.28 -8.34 13.43
N THR A 221 -19.18 -8.27 14.75
CA THR A 221 -19.86 -7.26 15.57
C THR A 221 -18.94 -6.17 16.09
N GLY A 222 -17.63 -6.45 16.08
CA GLY A 222 -16.55 -5.51 16.30
C GLY A 222 -15.32 -5.89 15.47
N LYS A 223 -14.28 -5.05 15.52
CA LYS A 223 -13.01 -5.30 14.83
C LYS A 223 -12.27 -6.54 15.38
N GLU A 224 -12.44 -6.79 16.67
CA GLU A 224 -11.87 -7.92 17.40
C GLU A 224 -12.44 -9.28 16.97
N ASP A 225 -13.56 -9.27 16.24
CA ASP A 225 -14.16 -10.47 15.66
C ASP A 225 -13.55 -10.83 14.29
N GLU A 226 -12.71 -9.95 13.71
CA GLU A 226 -11.99 -10.23 12.46
C GLU A 226 -10.86 -11.24 12.72
N GLU A 227 -10.78 -12.25 11.87
CA GLU A 227 -9.74 -13.27 11.96
C GLU A 227 -8.36 -12.65 11.72
N GLY A 228 -7.47 -12.78 12.70
CA GLY A 228 -6.14 -12.18 12.63
C GLY A 228 -6.06 -10.73 13.09
N TYR A 229 -7.11 -10.21 13.73
CA TYR A 229 -7.14 -8.88 14.32
C TYR A 229 -5.87 -8.58 15.15
N GLY A 230 -5.18 -7.51 14.77
CA GLY A 230 -4.02 -6.97 15.46
C GLY A 230 -4.37 -5.80 16.38
N GLY A 231 -3.55 -5.59 17.41
CA GLY A 231 -3.77 -4.55 18.43
C GLY A 231 -3.17 -3.19 18.05
N GLY A 232 -2.89 -2.99 16.77
CA GLY A 232 -2.12 -1.89 16.22
C GLY A 232 -2.64 -0.48 16.52
N VAL A 233 -1.79 0.48 16.19
CA VAL A 233 -1.98 1.92 16.39
C VAL A 233 -2.69 2.59 15.21
N ASP A 234 -3.10 1.81 14.21
CA ASP A 234 -3.88 2.26 13.04
C ASP A 234 -5.36 2.55 13.40
N GLU A 235 -5.70 2.49 14.69
CA GLU A 235 -6.99 2.83 15.29
C GLU A 235 -8.17 2.17 14.57
N ALA A 236 -7.97 0.92 14.12
CA ALA A 236 -9.01 0.18 13.40
C ALA A 236 -10.35 0.28 14.13
N MET A 237 -11.43 0.55 13.43
CA MET A 237 -12.77 0.67 14.04
C MET A 237 -13.80 -0.01 13.16
N TYR A 238 -14.78 -0.63 13.81
CA TYR A 238 -15.86 -1.29 13.10
C TYR A 238 -16.72 -0.25 12.36
N PRO A 239 -17.13 -0.49 11.10
CA PRO A 239 -17.83 0.50 10.30
C PRO A 239 -19.10 1.02 10.99
N VAL A 240 -19.17 2.33 11.23
CA VAL A 240 -20.40 3.04 11.63
C VAL A 240 -20.69 4.07 10.55
N ARG A 241 -21.39 3.64 9.50
CA ARG A 241 -21.88 4.53 8.44
C ARG A 241 -23.20 5.16 8.89
N THR A 242 -23.47 6.38 8.45
CA THR A 242 -24.73 7.10 8.72
C THR A 242 -25.34 7.74 7.47
N GLY A 243 -24.52 7.99 6.45
CA GLY A 243 -24.89 8.56 5.15
C GLY A 243 -25.37 7.52 4.14
N ILE A 244 -25.01 7.71 2.86
CA ILE A 244 -25.50 6.90 1.73
C ILE A 244 -25.26 5.40 1.95
N GLY A 245 -24.08 5.01 2.45
CA GLY A 245 -23.69 3.62 2.63
C GLY A 245 -24.41 2.89 3.77
N ASP A 246 -25.06 3.62 4.69
CA ASP A 246 -25.96 3.02 5.68
C ASP A 246 -27.40 2.96 5.16
N GLN A 247 -27.87 4.06 4.57
CA GLN A 247 -29.26 4.25 4.16
C GLN A 247 -29.65 3.47 2.90
N VAL A 248 -28.68 3.15 2.03
CA VAL A 248 -28.90 2.39 0.80
C VAL A 248 -28.24 1.04 0.90
N ASP A 249 -28.88 0.04 0.31
CA ASP A 249 -28.30 -1.28 0.16
C ASP A 249 -27.31 -1.28 -1.03
N PHE A 250 -26.32 -2.17 -1.06
CA PHE A 250 -25.47 -2.38 -2.25
C PHE A 250 -24.77 -3.74 -2.16
N PRO A 251 -24.39 -4.36 -3.29
CA PRO A 251 -24.06 -5.78 -3.26
C PRO A 251 -22.91 -6.20 -2.33
N LEU A 252 -21.92 -5.32 -2.12
CA LEU A 252 -20.77 -5.59 -1.25
C LEU A 252 -20.92 -5.10 0.20
N LYS A 253 -22.10 -4.59 0.60
CA LYS A 253 -22.32 -3.89 1.88
C LYS A 253 -21.88 -4.67 3.12
N TRP A 254 -22.02 -5.99 3.09
CA TRP A 254 -21.72 -6.88 4.21
C TRP A 254 -20.36 -7.56 4.14
N TYR A 255 -19.53 -7.26 3.15
CA TYR A 255 -18.22 -7.93 3.00
C TYR A 255 -17.05 -7.01 3.33
N ASP A 256 -17.32 -5.76 3.72
CA ASP A 256 -16.29 -4.85 4.15
C ASP A 256 -15.79 -5.18 5.58
N THR A 257 -14.51 -4.91 5.80
CA THR A 257 -13.79 -5.01 7.08
C THR A 257 -13.68 -3.66 7.77
N SER A 258 -13.05 -3.62 8.93
CA SER A 258 -12.76 -2.43 9.72
C SER A 258 -12.10 -1.31 8.90
N ILE A 259 -12.42 -0.06 9.27
CA ILE A 259 -11.73 1.12 8.73
C ILE A 259 -10.42 1.28 9.49
N LYS A 260 -9.32 1.47 8.75
CA LYS A 260 -7.96 1.60 9.28
C LYS A 260 -7.37 2.99 8.99
N GLN A 261 -6.18 3.28 9.54
CA GLN A 261 -5.54 4.59 9.40
C GLN A 261 -4.06 4.51 9.01
N GLN A 262 -3.72 5.02 7.82
CA GLN A 262 -2.35 5.03 7.29
C GLN A 262 -1.39 5.96 8.05
N GLY A 263 -1.93 6.96 8.75
CA GLY A 263 -1.18 7.94 9.53
C GLY A 263 -0.32 8.87 8.67
N GLY A 264 0.86 9.23 9.19
CA GLY A 264 1.80 10.15 8.57
C GLY A 264 2.60 9.56 7.41
N ARG A 265 2.14 8.45 6.81
CA ARG A 265 2.83 7.67 5.77
C ARG A 265 2.10 7.64 4.45
N GLY A 266 2.86 7.58 3.36
CA GLY A 266 2.37 7.44 1.98
C GLY A 266 2.10 5.99 1.59
N SER A 267 1.35 5.25 2.42
CA SER A 267 1.09 3.81 2.26
C SER A 267 -0.33 3.49 1.78
N CYS A 268 -1.11 4.49 1.34
CA CYS A 268 -2.51 4.35 0.90
C CYS A 268 -2.76 3.18 -0.07
N VAL A 269 -1.81 2.90 -0.97
CA VAL A 269 -1.95 1.78 -1.92
C VAL A 269 -1.93 0.42 -1.23
N ALA A 270 -1.14 0.23 -0.16
CA ALA A 270 -1.13 -1.01 0.60
C ALA A 270 -2.48 -1.23 1.30
N PHE A 271 -3.08 -0.16 1.85
CA PHE A 271 -4.42 -0.22 2.43
C PHE A 271 -5.49 -0.52 1.37
N ALA A 272 -5.45 0.15 0.22
CA ALA A 272 -6.44 -0.06 -0.84
C ALA A 272 -6.42 -1.50 -1.38
N VAL A 273 -5.23 -2.05 -1.61
CA VAL A 273 -5.06 -3.43 -2.08
C VAL A 273 -5.44 -4.44 -1.00
N THR A 274 -4.98 -4.24 0.23
CA THR A 274 -5.28 -5.16 1.35
C THR A 274 -6.78 -5.20 1.63
N ALA A 275 -7.45 -4.04 1.69
CA ALA A 275 -8.90 -3.98 1.84
C ALA A 275 -9.66 -4.67 0.69
N ALA A 276 -9.16 -4.58 -0.56
CA ALA A 276 -9.77 -5.29 -1.69
C ALA A 276 -9.67 -6.81 -1.54
N VAL A 277 -8.52 -7.30 -1.04
CA VAL A 277 -8.28 -8.72 -0.77
C VAL A 277 -9.16 -9.20 0.38
N GLU A 278 -9.17 -8.49 1.51
CA GLU A 278 -10.03 -8.78 2.66
C GLU A 278 -11.52 -8.86 2.27
N LEU A 279 -12.01 -7.87 1.52
CA LEU A 279 -13.40 -7.85 1.06
C LEU A 279 -13.71 -9.03 0.14
N THR A 280 -12.77 -9.38 -0.74
CA THR A 280 -12.92 -10.54 -1.64
C THR A 280 -12.96 -11.85 -0.86
N ILE A 281 -12.14 -12.01 0.18
CA ILE A 281 -12.16 -13.18 1.07
C ILE A 281 -13.50 -13.26 1.82
N ALA A 282 -13.99 -12.14 2.36
CA ALA A 282 -15.28 -12.11 3.04
C ALA A 282 -16.43 -12.50 2.11
N ARG A 283 -16.43 -11.99 0.87
CA ARG A 283 -17.44 -12.30 -0.16
C ARG A 283 -17.42 -13.77 -0.56
N ASP A 284 -16.24 -14.31 -0.86
CA ASP A 284 -16.11 -15.64 -1.49
C ASP A 284 -16.05 -16.78 -0.46
N GLN A 285 -15.49 -16.52 0.72
CA GLN A 285 -15.22 -17.54 1.74
C GLN A 285 -16.04 -17.35 3.02
N GLY A 286 -16.75 -16.23 3.17
CA GLY A 286 -17.50 -15.92 4.39
C GLY A 286 -16.59 -15.72 5.61
N ARG A 287 -15.35 -15.25 5.40
CA ARG A 287 -14.34 -15.00 6.43
C ARG A 287 -13.93 -13.53 6.40
N TRP A 288 -14.20 -12.81 7.49
CA TRP A 288 -13.72 -11.44 7.67
C TRP A 288 -12.35 -11.52 8.34
N VAL A 289 -11.32 -11.25 7.57
CA VAL A 289 -9.92 -11.36 7.99
C VAL A 289 -9.31 -9.97 8.10
N ASN A 290 -8.31 -9.83 8.96
CA ASN A 290 -7.53 -8.61 9.10
C ASN A 290 -6.07 -8.91 8.71
N LEU A 291 -5.67 -8.44 7.53
CA LEU A 291 -4.39 -8.74 6.90
C LEU A 291 -3.41 -7.57 7.09
N SER A 292 -2.11 -7.87 7.16
CA SER A 292 -1.08 -6.87 7.45
C SER A 292 -0.73 -5.99 6.26
N GLU A 293 -1.12 -4.72 6.30
CA GLU A 293 -0.63 -3.70 5.37
C GLU A 293 0.87 -3.47 5.52
N GLN A 294 1.38 -3.55 6.75
CA GLN A 294 2.78 -3.28 7.07
C GLN A 294 3.71 -4.26 6.37
N MET A 295 3.38 -5.56 6.39
CA MET A 295 4.17 -6.58 5.72
C MET A 295 4.11 -6.45 4.19
N LEU A 296 2.94 -6.13 3.63
CA LEU A 296 2.82 -5.86 2.19
C LEU A 296 3.67 -4.66 1.77
N TYR A 297 3.63 -3.58 2.55
CA TYR A 297 4.38 -2.37 2.27
C TYR A 297 5.89 -2.59 2.43
N ASN A 298 6.31 -3.35 3.45
CA ASN A 298 7.70 -3.76 3.62
C ASN A 298 8.22 -4.53 2.40
N ARG A 299 7.47 -5.54 1.95
CA ARG A 299 7.79 -6.31 0.73
C ARG A 299 7.92 -5.39 -0.49
N ALA A 300 6.97 -4.49 -0.68
CA ALA A 300 6.95 -3.58 -1.81
C ALA A 300 8.19 -2.67 -1.84
N LYS A 301 8.54 -2.09 -0.69
CA LYS A 301 9.62 -1.12 -0.56
C LYS A 301 11.01 -1.74 -0.44
N GLN A 302 11.18 -3.00 -0.05
CA GLN A 302 12.50 -3.64 -0.06
C GLN A 302 12.79 -4.48 -1.30
N VAL A 303 11.77 -5.14 -1.87
CA VAL A 303 12.00 -6.18 -2.87
C VAL A 303 11.53 -5.76 -4.26
N TRP A 304 10.39 -5.08 -4.38
CA TRP A 304 9.79 -4.82 -5.69
C TRP A 304 10.24 -3.50 -6.34
N GLU A 305 10.24 -2.40 -5.59
CA GLU A 305 10.83 -1.10 -6.01
C GLU A 305 11.73 -0.57 -4.90
N GLY A 306 12.74 -1.37 -4.53
CA GLY A 306 13.68 -1.15 -3.43
C GLY A 306 14.02 0.32 -3.15
N SER A 307 13.60 0.86 -2.01
CA SER A 307 14.11 2.13 -1.47
C SER A 307 13.95 2.16 0.06
N ASN A 308 14.91 2.77 0.75
CA ASN A 308 14.89 2.91 2.21
C ASN A 308 14.21 4.22 2.66
N TYR A 309 14.22 5.22 1.78
CA TYR A 309 13.60 6.53 1.96
C TYR A 309 12.52 6.80 0.91
N GLY A 310 11.60 7.70 1.24
CA GLY A 310 10.48 8.08 0.40
C GLY A 310 9.34 7.09 0.46
N ASP A 311 8.20 7.54 0.96
CA ASP A 311 6.97 6.75 0.86
C ASP A 311 6.34 6.88 -0.54
N ASN A 312 5.19 6.23 -0.71
CA ASN A 312 4.47 5.98 -1.97
C ASN A 312 5.01 4.86 -2.83
N TYR A 313 4.08 4.34 -3.62
CA TYR A 313 4.23 3.18 -4.48
C TYR A 313 3.08 3.18 -5.49
N SER A 314 3.25 2.65 -6.69
CA SER A 314 2.14 2.54 -7.66
C SER A 314 1.17 1.42 -7.30
N LEU A 315 -0.13 1.72 -7.29
CA LEU A 315 -1.22 0.77 -7.12
C LEU A 315 -1.17 -0.32 -8.19
N ALA A 316 -0.92 0.05 -9.45
CA ALA A 316 -0.76 -0.91 -10.54
C ALA A 316 0.43 -1.84 -10.29
N THR A 317 1.62 -1.28 -10.04
CA THR A 317 2.80 -2.10 -9.76
C THR A 317 2.59 -3.01 -8.55
N MET A 318 1.94 -2.53 -7.48
CA MET A 318 1.70 -3.37 -6.29
C MET A 318 0.80 -4.56 -6.64
N LEU A 319 -0.30 -4.28 -7.34
CA LEU A 319 -1.26 -5.28 -7.76
C LEU A 319 -0.65 -6.34 -8.69
N PHE A 320 0.32 -5.96 -9.53
CA PHE A 320 0.95 -6.90 -10.47
C PHE A 320 2.17 -7.62 -9.88
N ARG A 321 2.89 -7.01 -8.93
CA ARG A 321 4.05 -7.62 -8.25
C ARG A 321 3.65 -8.55 -7.11
N MET A 322 2.45 -8.39 -6.54
CA MET A 322 1.96 -9.27 -5.48
C MET A 322 1.55 -10.67 -5.95
N ILE A 323 1.66 -11.01 -7.24
CA ILE A 323 1.40 -12.37 -7.72
C ILE A 323 2.39 -13.34 -7.05
N GLY A 324 1.87 -14.28 -6.26
CA GLY A 324 2.67 -15.23 -5.49
C GLY A 324 3.06 -14.74 -4.08
N TYR A 325 2.75 -13.49 -3.73
CA TYR A 325 2.82 -13.02 -2.35
C TYR A 325 1.75 -13.70 -1.50
N ARG A 326 2.12 -13.99 -0.24
CA ARG A 326 1.21 -14.50 0.78
C ARG A 326 1.06 -13.49 1.88
N TYR A 327 -0.18 -13.16 2.19
CA TYR A 327 -0.48 -12.28 3.30
C TYR A 327 -0.25 -12.97 4.63
N SER A 328 0.24 -12.21 5.59
CA SER A 328 0.12 -12.50 7.01
C SER A 328 -1.06 -11.74 7.60
N PHE A 329 -1.52 -12.19 8.76
CA PHE A 329 -2.50 -11.44 9.55
C PHE A 329 -1.87 -10.18 10.11
N GLU A 330 -2.70 -9.16 10.38
CA GLU A 330 -2.28 -7.92 11.03
C GLU A 330 -1.58 -8.19 12.36
N ALA A 331 -2.09 -9.13 13.16
CA ALA A 331 -1.47 -9.57 14.42
C ALA A 331 -0.05 -10.17 14.29
N SER A 332 0.47 -10.38 13.07
CA SER A 332 1.85 -10.83 12.85
C SER A 332 2.85 -9.68 12.72
N TRP A 333 2.36 -8.51 12.29
CA TRP A 333 3.10 -7.26 12.25
C TRP A 333 2.09 -6.11 12.16
N ASP A 334 1.72 -5.58 13.33
CA ASP A 334 0.76 -4.48 13.45
C ASP A 334 1.23 -3.25 12.65
N TYR A 335 0.33 -2.49 12.04
CA TYR A 335 0.69 -1.32 11.26
C TYR A 335 1.18 -0.16 12.15
N ASN A 336 2.25 0.51 11.70
CA ASN A 336 2.78 1.69 12.36
C ASN A 336 2.46 2.96 11.56
N THR A 337 1.71 3.87 12.19
CA THR A 337 1.24 5.15 11.61
C THR A 337 2.33 6.20 11.46
N SER A 338 3.43 6.08 12.22
CA SER A 338 4.58 7.01 12.21
C SER A 338 4.20 8.49 12.24
N ARG A 339 3.21 8.89 13.05
CA ARG A 339 2.73 10.28 13.12
C ARG A 339 3.80 11.25 13.62
N GLN A 340 4.82 10.75 14.31
CA GLN A 340 5.92 11.57 14.84
C GLN A 340 7.17 11.61 13.95
N ARG A 341 7.13 10.98 12.76
CA ARG A 341 8.26 10.91 11.85
C ARG A 341 8.68 12.30 11.34
N VAL A 342 9.98 12.56 11.34
CA VAL A 342 10.58 13.79 10.84
C VAL A 342 11.55 13.47 9.70
N GLU A 343 11.58 14.33 8.69
CA GLU A 343 12.45 14.23 7.50
C GLU A 343 13.60 15.24 7.58
N PHE A 344 14.81 14.82 7.18
CA PHE A 344 15.99 15.69 7.13
C PHE A 344 16.63 15.74 5.74
N ASP A 345 16.93 16.97 5.29
CA ASP A 345 17.40 17.31 3.94
C ASP A 345 18.83 16.82 3.65
N TYR A 346 19.67 16.72 4.67
CA TYR A 346 21.10 16.41 4.50
C TYR A 346 21.44 14.92 4.30
N GLY A 347 20.45 14.09 3.97
CA GLY A 347 20.71 12.67 3.70
C GLY A 347 19.49 11.81 3.43
N GLN A 348 18.30 12.38 3.20
CA GLN A 348 17.09 11.57 3.03
C GLN A 348 16.92 10.54 4.16
N LEU A 349 16.92 11.08 5.37
CA LEU A 349 16.81 10.29 6.60
C LEU A 349 15.46 10.56 7.24
N TYR A 350 14.84 9.48 7.71
CA TYR A 350 13.75 9.57 8.67
C TYR A 350 14.32 9.51 10.09
N LEU A 351 13.66 10.20 11.01
CA LEU A 351 13.83 10.01 12.44
C LEU A 351 12.47 9.85 13.09
N TYR A 352 12.42 9.09 14.19
CA TYR A 352 11.23 8.87 15.01
C TYR A 352 10.08 8.15 14.29
N SER A 353 10.39 7.35 13.26
CA SER A 353 9.42 6.53 12.54
C SER A 353 8.77 5.48 13.44
N CYS A 354 9.53 4.97 14.43
CA CYS A 354 9.05 4.01 15.43
C CYS A 354 8.28 4.63 16.58
N TRP A 355 7.79 5.86 16.42
CA TRP A 355 6.93 6.54 17.38
C TRP A 355 5.58 6.79 16.70
N ALA A 356 4.67 5.85 16.94
CA ALA A 356 3.36 5.76 16.31
C ALA A 356 2.54 7.05 16.47
N ASP A 357 2.12 7.37 17.70
CA ASP A 357 1.17 8.46 17.94
C ASP A 357 1.78 9.63 18.71
N THR A 358 2.59 9.33 19.72
CA THR A 358 3.21 10.35 20.58
C THR A 358 4.66 10.01 20.88
N MET A 359 5.46 11.03 21.16
CA MET A 359 6.84 10.86 21.65
C MET A 359 6.91 10.11 23.00
N ALA A 360 5.78 9.93 23.71
CA ALA A 360 5.72 9.24 24.99
C ALA A 360 5.44 7.74 24.88
N THR A 361 4.94 7.26 23.74
CA THR A 361 4.55 5.86 23.50
C THR A 361 5.19 5.34 22.22
N PRO A 362 6.35 4.67 22.31
CA PRO A 362 6.99 4.09 21.14
C PRO A 362 6.13 2.95 20.58
N TYR A 363 6.19 2.78 19.26
CA TYR A 363 5.75 1.56 18.61
C TYR A 363 6.71 0.44 19.06
N SER A 364 6.19 -0.55 19.79
CA SER A 364 7.02 -1.48 20.56
C SER A 364 6.48 -2.89 20.49
N GLY A 365 7.38 -3.89 20.56
CA GLY A 365 7.05 -5.30 20.48
C GLY A 365 7.07 -5.88 19.06
N GLU A 366 7.31 -5.04 18.05
CA GLU A 366 7.20 -5.38 16.63
C GLU A 366 8.43 -4.88 15.84
N HIS A 367 8.53 -5.29 14.57
CA HIS A 367 9.58 -4.83 13.67
C HIS A 367 9.43 -3.35 13.37
N CYS A 368 10.50 -2.57 13.56
CA CYS A 368 10.53 -1.16 13.17
C CYS A 368 11.96 -0.65 12.93
N SER A 369 12.10 0.30 12.00
CA SER A 369 13.28 1.13 11.80
C SER A 369 12.91 2.49 11.24
N ASP A 370 13.88 3.41 11.23
CA ASP A 370 13.75 4.75 10.63
C ASP A 370 13.87 4.72 9.09
N THR A 371 12.98 3.94 8.46
CA THR A 371 12.87 3.75 7.01
C THR A 371 11.41 3.74 6.58
N ASN A 372 11.15 3.85 5.28
CA ASN A 372 9.79 3.70 4.74
C ASN A 372 9.20 2.28 4.94
N HIS A 373 10.03 1.24 4.95
CA HIS A 373 9.63 -0.16 5.01
C HIS A 373 9.64 -0.74 6.43
N GLN A 374 10.35 -0.10 7.34
CA GLN A 374 10.41 -0.40 8.77
C GLN A 374 10.83 -1.82 9.18
N ALA A 375 11.46 -2.62 8.31
CA ALA A 375 12.08 -3.87 8.76
C ALA A 375 13.05 -3.65 9.93
N SER A 376 13.21 -4.67 10.75
CA SER A 376 14.23 -4.70 11.79
C SER A 376 15.61 -4.43 11.21
N MET A 377 16.37 -3.62 11.94
CA MET A 377 17.73 -3.24 11.60
C MET A 377 18.69 -3.89 12.59
N PHE A 378 19.80 -4.43 12.07
CA PHE A 378 20.88 -4.98 12.86
C PHE A 378 22.19 -4.27 12.57
N THR A 379 23.09 -4.21 13.55
CA THR A 379 24.42 -3.63 13.39
C THR A 379 25.50 -4.56 13.97
N THR A 380 26.71 -4.49 13.42
CA THR A 380 27.89 -5.14 13.98
C THR A 380 29.13 -4.25 13.85
N THR A 381 30.21 -4.62 14.53
CA THR A 381 31.49 -3.91 14.46
C THR A 381 32.63 -4.87 14.13
N VAL A 382 33.33 -4.62 13.02
CA VAL A 382 34.47 -5.42 12.58
C VAL A 382 35.65 -4.50 12.29
N GLY A 383 36.81 -4.76 12.91
CA GLY A 383 38.01 -3.96 12.68
C GLY A 383 37.89 -2.47 13.06
N GLY A 384 36.94 -2.11 13.93
CA GLY A 384 36.64 -0.72 14.30
C GLY A 384 35.71 0.01 13.34
N LEU A 385 35.17 -0.68 12.34
CA LEU A 385 34.16 -0.19 11.40
C LEU A 385 32.79 -0.75 11.79
N SER A 386 31.76 0.08 11.69
CA SER A 386 30.37 -0.31 11.94
C SER A 386 29.69 -0.72 10.63
N PHE A 387 28.83 -1.73 10.68
CA PHE A 387 28.05 -2.20 9.54
C PHE A 387 26.61 -2.33 9.97
N THR A 388 25.68 -2.01 9.07
CA THR A 388 24.24 -2.01 9.35
C THR A 388 23.53 -2.77 8.24
N ALA A 389 22.52 -3.57 8.59
CA ALA A 389 21.73 -4.32 7.64
C ALA A 389 20.27 -4.41 8.07
N PHE A 390 19.37 -4.54 7.10
CA PHE A 390 17.97 -4.82 7.34
C PHE A 390 17.68 -6.30 7.22
N VAL A 391 16.67 -6.76 7.94
CA VAL A 391 16.10 -8.08 7.70
C VAL A 391 15.49 -8.13 6.31
N ASN A 392 15.87 -9.15 5.54
CA ASN A 392 15.32 -9.38 4.20
C ASN A 392 13.97 -10.12 4.29
N PRO A 393 12.85 -9.52 3.86
CA PRO A 393 11.53 -10.14 3.95
C PRO A 393 11.36 -11.38 3.06
N GLU A 394 12.23 -11.65 2.09
CA GLU A 394 12.21 -12.92 1.33
C GLU A 394 12.59 -14.13 2.20
N THR A 395 13.37 -13.88 3.26
CA THR A 395 13.83 -14.91 4.20
C THR A 395 13.14 -14.82 5.56
N ASP A 396 12.63 -13.64 5.91
CA ASP A 396 11.89 -13.41 7.15
C ASP A 396 10.44 -13.84 6.98
N VAL A 397 10.24 -15.15 7.12
CA VAL A 397 8.93 -15.76 6.98
C VAL A 397 8.15 -15.57 8.28
N LEU A 398 7.51 -14.41 8.40
CA LEU A 398 6.45 -14.21 9.40
C LEU A 398 5.31 -15.22 9.16
N PRO A 399 4.55 -15.61 10.20
CA PRO A 399 3.44 -16.54 10.05
C PRO A 399 2.45 -16.08 8.96
N ASP A 400 2.40 -16.81 7.84
CA ASP A 400 1.46 -16.49 6.78
C ASP A 400 0.02 -16.88 7.19
N ALA A 401 -0.94 -16.10 6.74
CA ALA A 401 -2.37 -16.37 6.87
C ALA A 401 -2.89 -17.33 5.78
N GLY A 402 -2.02 -17.76 4.87
CA GLY A 402 -2.33 -18.61 3.73
C GLY A 402 -2.93 -17.90 2.51
N PHE A 403 -3.38 -16.65 2.64
CA PHE A 403 -4.09 -15.97 1.56
C PHE A 403 -3.17 -15.44 0.46
N GLY A 404 -3.51 -15.75 -0.78
CA GLY A 404 -2.89 -15.15 -1.97
C GLY A 404 -3.93 -14.56 -2.92
N THR A 405 -3.45 -13.86 -3.94
CA THR A 405 -4.28 -13.17 -4.93
C THR A 405 -4.14 -13.76 -6.33
N GLY A 406 -5.25 -13.73 -7.06
CA GLY A 406 -5.25 -13.92 -8.51
C GLY A 406 -4.67 -12.71 -9.25
N ILE A 407 -4.69 -12.77 -10.58
CA ILE A 407 -4.17 -11.71 -11.44
C ILE A 407 -5.10 -10.48 -11.36
N GLY A 408 -4.51 -9.30 -11.20
CA GLY A 408 -5.21 -8.02 -11.30
C GLY A 408 -5.48 -7.59 -12.75
N SER A 409 -6.54 -6.82 -12.97
CA SER A 409 -6.88 -6.23 -14.26
C SER A 409 -7.03 -4.71 -14.16
N GLY A 410 -6.48 -3.97 -15.12
CA GLY A 410 -6.73 -2.54 -15.29
C GLY A 410 -7.97 -2.32 -16.16
N ILE A 411 -8.95 -1.59 -15.64
CA ILE A 411 -10.26 -1.39 -16.32
C ILE A 411 -10.46 0.06 -16.78
N TYR A 412 -9.40 0.87 -16.80
CA TYR A 412 -9.49 2.29 -17.07
C TYR A 412 -8.32 2.83 -17.88
N ASP A 413 -8.66 3.56 -18.93
CA ASP A 413 -7.80 4.50 -19.63
C ASP A 413 -8.61 5.79 -19.78
N PRO A 414 -8.22 6.89 -19.10
CA PRO A 414 -8.98 8.15 -19.13
C PRO A 414 -9.07 8.78 -20.52
N GLY A 415 -8.27 8.33 -21.49
CA GLY A 415 -8.35 8.73 -22.89
C GLY A 415 -9.41 7.99 -23.70
N VAL A 416 -9.88 6.84 -23.22
CA VAL A 416 -10.69 5.88 -24.00
C VAL A 416 -12.04 5.57 -23.35
N VAL A 417 -12.07 5.28 -22.04
CA VAL A 417 -13.28 4.85 -21.33
C VAL A 417 -13.61 5.78 -20.17
N GLY A 418 -14.91 5.92 -19.88
CA GLY A 418 -15.41 6.55 -18.67
C GLY A 418 -15.49 5.58 -17.50
N THR A 419 -16.36 5.87 -16.53
CA THR A 419 -16.49 5.09 -15.29
C THR A 419 -17.42 3.88 -15.37
N PHE A 420 -18.09 3.64 -16.51
CA PHE A 420 -19.10 2.58 -16.61
C PHE A 420 -18.55 1.17 -16.37
N TRP A 421 -17.26 0.92 -16.68
CA TRP A 421 -16.64 -0.38 -16.42
C TRP A 421 -16.54 -0.65 -14.91
N ALA A 422 -16.15 0.35 -14.12
CA ALA A 422 -16.14 0.24 -12.66
C ALA A 422 -17.55 0.11 -12.09
N ILE A 423 -18.53 0.85 -12.62
CA ILE A 423 -19.93 0.73 -12.21
C ILE A 423 -20.46 -0.69 -12.46
N ALA A 424 -20.19 -1.25 -13.64
CA ALA A 424 -20.57 -2.61 -14.00
C ALA A 424 -19.92 -3.65 -13.06
N MET A 425 -18.62 -3.52 -12.78
CA MET A 425 -17.91 -4.41 -11.85
C MET A 425 -18.54 -4.38 -10.45
N LEU A 426 -18.81 -3.20 -9.91
CA LEU A 426 -19.42 -3.07 -8.57
C LEU A 426 -20.85 -3.62 -8.53
N ARG A 427 -21.60 -3.50 -9.63
CA ARG A 427 -22.95 -4.09 -9.80
C ARG A 427 -22.93 -5.61 -9.95
N LEU A 428 -21.78 -6.19 -10.25
CA LEU A 428 -21.53 -7.62 -10.34
C LEU A 428 -20.72 -8.13 -9.14
N ASP A 429 -20.76 -7.42 -8.02
CA ASP A 429 -20.15 -7.82 -6.75
C ASP A 429 -18.60 -7.89 -6.85
N VAL A 430 -17.97 -7.14 -7.76
CA VAL A 430 -16.51 -7.04 -7.90
C VAL A 430 -16.03 -5.70 -7.35
N PRO A 431 -15.21 -5.69 -6.26
CA PRO A 431 -14.65 -4.45 -5.74
C PRO A 431 -13.68 -3.81 -6.74
N VAL A 432 -13.57 -2.49 -6.72
CA VAL A 432 -12.70 -1.74 -7.63
C VAL A 432 -11.74 -0.88 -6.82
N MET A 433 -10.43 -1.04 -7.01
CA MET A 433 -9.43 -0.13 -6.45
C MET A 433 -9.26 1.07 -7.37
N ILE A 434 -9.10 2.27 -6.81
CA ILE A 434 -8.93 3.52 -7.56
C ILE A 434 -7.62 4.19 -7.15
N SER A 435 -6.85 4.63 -8.13
CA SER A 435 -5.77 5.62 -7.98
C SER A 435 -6.21 6.95 -8.58
N PHE A 436 -5.88 8.06 -7.93
CA PHE A 436 -6.37 9.36 -8.38
C PHE A 436 -5.56 10.54 -7.86
N THR A 437 -5.81 11.71 -8.44
CA THR A 437 -5.35 13.00 -7.90
C THR A 437 -6.39 13.59 -6.95
N MET A 438 -5.98 13.88 -5.74
CA MET A 438 -6.71 14.64 -4.73
C MET A 438 -6.60 16.14 -5.00
N PRO A 439 -7.66 16.87 -5.40
CA PRO A 439 -7.69 18.32 -5.25
C PRO A 439 -7.98 18.68 -3.78
N VAL A 440 -7.14 19.51 -3.15
CA VAL A 440 -7.20 19.81 -1.71
C VAL A 440 -8.56 20.40 -1.27
N VAL A 441 -9.27 21.10 -2.16
CA VAL A 441 -10.59 21.69 -1.87
C VAL A 441 -11.72 20.65 -1.82
N GLY A 442 -11.56 19.46 -2.42
CA GLY A 442 -12.65 18.48 -2.54
C GLY A 442 -12.80 17.54 -1.33
N LEU A 443 -11.72 17.34 -0.57
CA LEU A 443 -11.61 16.28 0.44
C LEU A 443 -11.06 16.79 1.78
N SER A 444 -11.04 18.10 2.04
CA SER A 444 -10.69 18.60 3.37
C SER A 444 -11.72 18.17 4.41
N GLY A 445 -11.24 17.78 5.61
CA GLY A 445 -12.06 17.20 6.67
C GLY A 445 -13.25 18.08 7.06
N ALA A 446 -13.06 19.40 7.02
CA ALA A 446 -14.13 20.37 7.26
C ALA A 446 -15.26 20.34 6.22
N LEU A 447 -14.98 20.00 4.95
CA LEU A 447 -15.98 19.98 3.88
C LEU A 447 -16.64 18.60 3.74
N VAL A 448 -15.90 17.52 3.96
CA VAL A 448 -16.41 16.14 3.87
C VAL A 448 -17.18 15.73 5.12
N GLY A 449 -16.76 16.18 6.30
CA GLY A 449 -17.49 15.95 7.55
C GLY A 449 -18.81 16.74 7.62
N GLN A 450 -18.87 17.93 7.03
CA GLN A 450 -20.10 18.73 6.95
C GLN A 450 -21.10 18.24 5.89
N SER A 451 -20.67 17.34 5.00
CA SER A 451 -21.47 16.83 3.88
C SER A 451 -21.88 15.37 4.03
N GLU A 452 -21.77 14.81 5.24
CA GLU A 452 -22.02 13.39 5.52
C GLU A 452 -21.21 12.48 4.59
N GLY A 453 -19.93 12.80 4.36
CA GLY A 453 -19.02 12.00 3.53
C GLY A 453 -19.04 12.32 2.04
N ILE A 454 -19.94 13.18 1.56
CA ILE A 454 -20.04 13.51 0.12
C ILE A 454 -18.90 14.43 -0.30
N VAL A 455 -18.11 14.01 -1.29
CA VAL A 455 -17.10 14.88 -1.89
C VAL A 455 -17.78 16.02 -2.63
N GLN A 456 -17.69 17.20 -2.03
CA GLN A 456 -18.19 18.43 -2.60
C GLN A 456 -17.14 19.05 -3.53
N HIS A 457 -17.56 19.97 -4.39
CA HIS A 457 -16.72 20.67 -5.35
C HIS A 457 -16.07 19.79 -6.44
N LEU A 458 -16.68 19.83 -7.64
CA LEU A 458 -16.02 19.46 -8.90
C LEU A 458 -14.93 20.47 -9.34
N ALA A 459 -14.61 21.45 -8.50
CA ALA A 459 -14.11 22.75 -8.89
C ALA A 459 -12.68 22.70 -9.46
N PHE A 460 -12.45 23.63 -10.38
CA PHE A 460 -11.47 23.60 -11.47
C PHE A 460 -10.10 24.19 -11.10
N GLU A 461 -9.87 24.47 -9.82
CA GLU A 461 -8.67 25.16 -9.33
C GLU A 461 -7.77 24.15 -8.61
N PRO A 462 -6.60 23.78 -9.16
CA PRO A 462 -5.68 22.82 -8.56
C PRO A 462 -4.85 23.46 -7.44
N ALA A 463 -5.47 24.24 -6.54
CA ALA A 463 -4.80 24.78 -5.38
C ALA A 463 -4.50 23.62 -4.42
N GLY A 464 -3.28 23.08 -4.47
CA GLY A 464 -2.90 21.82 -3.84
C GLY A 464 -3.48 20.59 -4.55
N THR A 465 -2.60 19.75 -5.10
CA THR A 465 -2.98 18.42 -5.58
C THR A 465 -2.02 17.35 -5.08
N GLY A 466 -2.46 16.12 -4.86
CA GLY A 466 -1.60 15.00 -4.45
C GLY A 466 -2.16 13.66 -4.91
N GLY A 467 -1.35 12.61 -5.01
CA GLY A 467 -1.82 11.26 -5.30
C GLY A 467 -2.44 10.58 -4.10
N HIS A 468 -3.49 9.77 -4.32
CA HIS A 468 -4.09 8.90 -3.32
C HIS A 468 -4.71 7.66 -3.96
N ALA A 469 -4.92 6.62 -3.14
CA ALA A 469 -5.59 5.38 -3.54
C ALA A 469 -6.63 4.95 -2.50
N MET A 470 -7.74 4.37 -2.97
CA MET A 470 -8.84 3.89 -2.12
C MET A 470 -9.50 2.64 -2.72
N LEU A 471 -10.37 2.01 -1.94
CA LEU A 471 -11.23 0.92 -2.39
C LEU A 471 -12.65 1.42 -2.65
N LEU A 472 -13.20 1.17 -3.84
CA LEU A 472 -14.60 1.35 -4.17
C LEU A 472 -15.36 0.04 -3.88
N ILE A 473 -16.43 0.15 -3.10
CA ILE A 473 -17.23 -0.99 -2.64
C ILE A 473 -18.68 -0.93 -3.13
N GLY A 474 -19.09 0.14 -3.80
CA GLY A 474 -20.45 0.23 -4.33
C GLY A 474 -20.67 1.45 -5.22
N PHE A 475 -21.80 1.46 -5.91
CA PHE A 475 -22.25 2.58 -6.72
C PHE A 475 -23.76 2.77 -6.59
N VAL A 476 -24.18 3.98 -6.21
CA VAL A 476 -25.59 4.36 -6.04
C VAL A 476 -25.97 5.40 -7.09
N PRO A 477 -26.85 5.07 -8.06
CA PRO A 477 -27.29 6.01 -9.08
C PRO A 477 -28.23 7.06 -8.48
N ASN A 478 -28.31 8.22 -9.14
CA ASN A 478 -29.13 9.34 -8.69
C ASN A 478 -30.61 8.98 -8.44
N ALA A 479 -31.16 8.03 -9.21
CA ALA A 479 -32.54 7.58 -9.08
C ALA A 479 -32.81 6.75 -7.80
N GLU A 480 -31.75 6.24 -7.16
CA GLU A 480 -31.82 5.36 -5.99
C GLU A 480 -31.21 6.01 -4.73
N LEU A 481 -30.94 7.32 -4.76
CA LEU A 481 -30.39 8.04 -3.61
C LEU A 481 -31.40 8.18 -2.46
N PRO A 482 -30.91 8.25 -1.20
CA PRO A 482 -31.77 8.55 -0.07
C PRO A 482 -32.49 9.90 -0.23
N PRO A 483 -33.72 10.05 0.31
CA PRO A 483 -34.41 11.33 0.31
C PRO A 483 -33.58 12.41 1.01
N GLY A 484 -33.38 13.54 0.33
CA GLY A 484 -32.61 14.68 0.85
C GLY A 484 -31.13 14.68 0.47
N THR A 485 -30.61 13.58 -0.09
CA THR A 485 -29.26 13.55 -0.67
C THR A 485 -29.22 14.39 -1.95
N PRO A 486 -28.26 15.33 -2.07
CA PRO A 486 -28.08 16.07 -3.32
C PRO A 486 -27.76 15.12 -4.48
N PRO A 487 -28.32 15.34 -5.69
CA PRO A 487 -27.96 14.52 -6.84
C PRO A 487 -26.48 14.72 -7.20
N SER A 488 -25.81 13.61 -7.54
CA SER A 488 -24.45 13.66 -8.07
C SER A 488 -24.44 14.42 -9.39
N PRO A 489 -23.45 15.31 -9.62
CA PRO A 489 -23.19 15.82 -10.95
C PRO A 489 -22.67 14.66 -11.83
N GLY A 490 -23.58 14.05 -12.59
CA GLY A 490 -23.33 12.83 -13.35
C GLY A 490 -24.48 11.83 -13.19
N VAL A 491 -24.16 10.55 -13.11
CA VAL A 491 -25.12 9.44 -12.98
C VAL A 491 -25.30 8.94 -11.54
N GLY A 492 -24.36 9.21 -10.62
CA GLY A 492 -24.46 8.75 -9.23
C GLY A 492 -23.18 8.91 -8.41
N TYR A 493 -23.14 8.24 -7.26
CA TYR A 493 -22.00 8.24 -6.33
C TYR A 493 -21.37 6.87 -6.21
N PHE A 494 -20.05 6.81 -6.28
CA PHE A 494 -19.28 5.67 -5.77
C PHE A 494 -19.19 5.73 -4.25
N ILE A 495 -19.24 4.57 -3.60
CA ILE A 495 -18.97 4.41 -2.18
C ILE A 495 -17.52 3.96 -2.05
N ALA A 496 -16.68 4.80 -1.46
CA ALA A 496 -15.27 4.51 -1.26
C ALA A 496 -14.94 4.32 0.22
N LYS A 497 -14.20 3.26 0.52
CA LYS A 497 -13.57 3.00 1.81
C LYS A 497 -12.19 3.67 1.80
N ASN A 498 -11.96 4.59 2.74
CA ASN A 498 -10.69 5.28 2.90
C ASN A 498 -9.82 4.61 3.99
N SER A 499 -8.56 5.06 4.09
CA SER A 499 -7.55 4.64 5.05
C SER A 499 -7.11 5.79 5.97
N TRP A 500 -8.00 6.76 6.26
CA TRP A 500 -7.70 7.90 7.15
C TRP A 500 -8.43 7.82 8.49
N GLY A 501 -8.80 6.62 8.92
CA GLY A 501 -9.51 6.39 10.18
C GLY A 501 -11.00 6.72 10.12
N TYR A 502 -11.73 6.27 11.14
CA TYR A 502 -13.18 6.37 11.22
C TYR A 502 -13.70 7.80 11.44
N GLY A 503 -12.87 8.68 11.98
CA GLY A 503 -13.23 10.09 12.22
C GLY A 503 -13.36 10.91 10.94
N TYR A 504 -12.88 10.39 9.81
CA TYR A 504 -12.91 11.08 8.53
C TYR A 504 -14.14 10.68 7.69
N GLY A 505 -14.83 11.68 7.14
CA GLY A 505 -16.02 11.49 6.30
C GLY A 505 -17.18 10.85 7.05
N ASP A 506 -17.86 9.89 6.42
CA ASP A 506 -18.97 9.16 7.01
C ASP A 506 -18.46 7.85 7.64
N GLY A 507 -17.83 7.95 8.81
CA GLY A 507 -17.32 6.80 9.52
C GLY A 507 -16.16 6.10 8.80
N GLY A 508 -15.32 6.85 8.08
CA GLY A 508 -14.24 6.33 7.24
C GLY A 508 -14.58 6.19 5.75
N TYR A 509 -15.84 6.44 5.37
CA TYR A 509 -16.30 6.34 3.99
C TYR A 509 -16.46 7.72 3.35
N VAL A 510 -16.21 7.77 2.04
CA VAL A 510 -16.48 8.95 1.21
C VAL A 510 -17.28 8.59 -0.02
N TYR A 511 -18.13 9.51 -0.44
CA TYR A 511 -19.01 9.35 -1.59
C TYR A 511 -18.52 10.20 -2.75
N LEU A 512 -18.02 9.55 -3.80
CA LEU A 512 -17.37 10.21 -4.94
C LEU A 512 -18.37 10.36 -6.10
N PRO A 513 -18.66 11.59 -6.56
CA PRO A 513 -19.41 11.78 -7.80
C PRO A 513 -18.74 11.06 -8.98
N ASP A 514 -19.50 10.41 -9.85
CA ASP A 514 -18.93 9.73 -11.02
C ASP A 514 -18.16 10.69 -11.95
N LEU A 515 -18.64 11.92 -12.13
CA LEU A 515 -17.94 12.92 -12.93
C LEU A 515 -16.63 13.39 -12.26
N TRP A 516 -16.58 13.35 -10.92
CA TRP A 516 -15.35 13.60 -10.19
C TRP A 516 -14.34 12.48 -10.45
N VAL A 517 -14.78 11.23 -10.42
CA VAL A 517 -13.92 10.06 -10.72
C VAL A 517 -13.39 10.14 -12.16
N GLN A 518 -14.25 10.43 -13.14
CA GLN A 518 -13.82 10.59 -14.54
C GLN A 518 -12.78 11.71 -14.74
N ARG A 519 -12.74 12.69 -13.82
CA ARG A 519 -11.82 13.82 -13.91
C ARG A 519 -10.47 13.55 -13.28
N TRP A 520 -10.45 12.81 -12.17
CA TRP A 520 -9.30 12.73 -11.28
C TRP A 520 -8.70 11.33 -11.16
N ALA A 521 -9.43 10.28 -11.55
CA ALA A 521 -8.89 8.93 -11.58
C ALA A 521 -7.76 8.81 -12.60
N ARG A 522 -6.69 8.12 -12.22
CA ARG A 522 -5.55 7.78 -13.08
C ARG A 522 -5.62 6.31 -13.50
N GLY A 523 -6.03 5.45 -12.58
CA GLY A 523 -6.32 4.05 -12.85
C GLY A 523 -7.46 3.51 -12.01
N LEU A 524 -8.12 2.48 -12.53
CA LEU A 524 -9.11 1.68 -11.83
C LEU A 524 -8.74 0.22 -12.06
N TYR A 525 -8.75 -0.57 -11.00
CA TYR A 525 -8.25 -1.93 -11.02
C TYR A 525 -9.19 -2.89 -10.29
N THR A 526 -9.22 -4.13 -10.73
CA THR A 526 -9.97 -5.23 -10.10
C THR A 526 -9.05 -6.41 -9.85
N LEU A 527 -9.47 -7.32 -8.97
CA LEU A 527 -8.74 -8.53 -8.62
C LEU A 527 -9.61 -9.74 -8.93
N SER A 528 -9.09 -10.71 -9.71
CA SER A 528 -9.87 -11.84 -10.23
C SER A 528 -10.30 -12.86 -9.18
N GLY A 529 -9.68 -12.87 -8.01
CA GLY A 529 -10.05 -13.73 -6.89
C GLY A 529 -8.94 -13.90 -5.85
N VAL A 530 -9.25 -14.63 -4.79
CA VAL A 530 -8.35 -14.94 -3.67
C VAL A 530 -8.35 -16.45 -3.41
N TYR A 531 -7.25 -17.00 -2.87
CA TYR A 531 -7.10 -18.44 -2.63
C TYR A 531 -6.33 -18.75 -1.37
#